data_AF-A0A3B0U606-F1
#
_entry.id   AF-A0A3B0U606-F1
#
_cell.length_a   1.000
_cell.length_b   1.000
_cell.length_c   1.000
_cell.angle_alpha   90.00
_cell.angle_beta   90.00
_cell.angle_gamma   90.00
#
_symmetry.space_group_name_H-M   'P 1'
#
loop_
_entity.id
_entity.type
_entity.pdbx_description
1 polymer ?
#
loop_
_entity_poly.entity_id
_entity_poly.type
_entity_poly.pdbx_seq_one_letter_code
_entity_poly.pdbx_strand_id
1 'polypeptide(L)'
;MNGIIKQGAAKNNQDYTAAKDMLRPEPERKAKLEKNSSRGFSNIEITNFSGVEIAGVTLEYHFPQTWGMRFESANGEYNIHHNVITDKGTQLFNRHGGGTVRSIGFRSGPGVHTSGYDLNNDGNKIQIHHNLIKRTRHNALHIAQKIYNNEIYVDSWAVNSFAISPYKFKGQVYNNKIFLTGYYACGILWATSDLNVSNNFIYMEGISTMIEKPMKGRRLIETWGEQDVIAGLRMTNYGKGGQKRENLIYSDNLVIGHSRGGAEMRGTEFYSDYSIRGLFYCNGIIKIEVDDTITRKAACVDTQGAFNDRSKHLPLYYKNCSLISNNCNVRFGDDYGQGSNHQFINCKVIKTGNNPNYHTFVFDAHSSVFNHVFLDCKFIDGASYNDVYWNDTQSLSDYRIAWTLDMVTNHGAKITIKDKNGKVTQTAVADADGKYSTPLTQSIIRPVEWTVGGDEVEVVDKNNHQEELLSPYTITIEAKGGKKSTTIEMNKRKMLTLKI
;
A
#
# COMPACT_ATOMS: atom_id res chain seq x y z
N MET A 1 -30.44 -19.72 24.18
CA MET A 1 -29.75 -21.02 24.20
C MET A 1 -28.43 -20.82 24.95
N ASN A 2 -28.21 -21.55 26.05
CA ASN A 2 -27.19 -21.24 27.06
C ASN A 2 -25.78 -21.53 26.56
N GLY A 3 -25.03 -20.48 26.20
CA GLY A 3 -23.60 -20.56 25.91
C GLY A 3 -22.78 -20.67 27.18
N ILE A 4 -21.79 -21.55 27.17
CA ILE A 4 -20.85 -21.69 28.28
C ILE A 4 -19.78 -20.60 28.13
N ILE A 5 -19.76 -19.61 29.02
CA ILE A 5 -18.60 -18.73 29.22
C ILE A 5 -17.53 -19.56 29.92
N LYS A 6 -16.53 -20.07 29.18
CA LYS A 6 -15.39 -20.76 29.79
C LYS A 6 -14.32 -19.74 30.18
N GLN A 7 -14.26 -19.39 31.46
CA GLN A 7 -13.08 -18.79 32.04
C GLN A 7 -12.13 -19.93 32.45
N GLY A 8 -11.18 -20.28 31.56
CA GLY A 8 -10.22 -21.35 31.84
C GLY A 8 -9.14 -20.90 32.83
N ALA A 9 -8.88 -21.69 33.88
CA ALA A 9 -7.70 -21.51 34.74
C ALA A 9 -6.45 -22.08 34.04
N ALA A 10 -5.50 -21.23 33.66
CA ALA A 10 -4.24 -21.65 33.04
C ALA A 10 -3.16 -21.87 34.09
N LYS A 11 -2.97 -23.13 34.54
CA LYS A 11 -1.83 -23.50 35.41
C LYS A 11 -0.49 -23.64 34.67
N ASN A 12 -0.45 -23.62 33.33
CA ASN A 12 0.70 -24.16 32.58
C ASN A 12 1.43 -23.15 31.67
N ASN A 13 1.15 -21.85 31.76
CA ASN A 13 1.78 -20.85 30.88
C ASN A 13 2.90 -20.01 31.54
N GLN A 14 3.29 -20.31 32.78
CA GLN A 14 4.33 -19.54 33.50
C GLN A 14 5.76 -20.10 33.35
N ASP A 15 5.94 -21.33 32.86
CA ASP A 15 7.28 -21.97 32.74
C ASP A 15 8.13 -21.47 31.56
N TYR A 16 7.78 -20.33 30.96
CA TYR A 16 8.38 -19.85 29.72
C TYR A 16 9.32 -18.66 29.96
N THR A 17 10.41 -18.88 30.69
CA THR A 17 11.58 -17.99 30.64
C THR A 17 12.28 -18.14 29.28
N ALA A 18 12.73 -17.01 28.73
CA ALA A 18 13.48 -16.97 27.47
C ALA A 18 14.71 -17.90 27.60
N ALA A 19 14.72 -19.00 26.83
CA ALA A 19 15.84 -19.92 26.84
C ALA A 19 17.04 -19.29 26.11
N LYS A 20 18.24 -19.74 26.50
CA LYS A 20 19.54 -19.30 25.96
C LYS A 20 19.69 -19.54 24.45
N ASP A 21 18.91 -20.46 23.89
CA ASP A 21 18.88 -20.76 22.46
C ASP A 21 17.44 -21.03 21.99
N MET A 22 16.77 -19.97 21.53
CA MET A 22 15.47 -20.04 20.86
C MET A 22 15.61 -20.29 19.35
N LEU A 23 16.84 -20.37 18.81
CA LEU A 23 17.12 -20.52 17.38
C LEU A 23 16.91 -21.95 16.91
N ARG A 24 17.06 -22.92 17.81
CA ARG A 24 16.88 -24.36 17.56
C ARG A 24 16.21 -25.02 18.76
N PRO A 25 14.90 -24.81 18.98
CA PRO A 25 14.21 -25.56 20.01
C PRO A 25 14.36 -27.04 19.67
N GLU A 26 14.80 -27.84 20.64
CA GLU A 26 14.83 -29.30 20.54
C GLU A 26 13.53 -29.81 19.89
N PRO A 27 13.55 -30.83 19.00
CA PRO A 27 12.37 -31.26 18.24
C PRO A 27 11.10 -31.48 19.08
N GLU A 28 11.26 -32.00 20.30
CA GLU A 28 10.17 -32.18 21.28
C GLU A 28 9.59 -30.84 21.77
N ARG A 29 10.44 -29.82 21.95
CA ARG A 29 10.04 -28.46 22.28
C ARG A 29 9.36 -27.79 21.10
N LYS A 30 9.84 -27.98 19.86
CA LYS A 30 9.18 -27.50 18.65
C LYS A 30 7.77 -28.08 18.52
N ALA A 31 7.61 -29.39 18.72
CA ALA A 31 6.31 -30.05 18.72
C ALA A 31 5.38 -29.52 19.84
N LYS A 32 5.93 -29.21 21.03
CA LYS A 32 5.17 -28.60 22.15
C LYS A 32 4.79 -27.14 21.87
N LEU A 33 5.66 -26.37 21.20
CA LEU A 33 5.39 -25.01 20.73
C LEU A 33 4.32 -24.99 19.63
N GLU A 34 4.36 -25.89 18.66
CA GLU A 34 3.33 -26.03 17.62
C GLU A 34 1.98 -26.45 18.24
N LYS A 35 1.98 -27.38 19.18
CA LYS A 35 0.78 -27.80 19.93
C LYS A 35 0.16 -26.64 20.71
N ASN A 36 0.95 -25.84 21.42
CA ASN A 36 0.46 -24.74 22.27
C ASN A 36 0.21 -23.43 21.50
N SER A 37 0.88 -23.19 20.37
CA SER A 37 0.71 -21.99 19.54
C SER A 37 -0.58 -22.00 18.71
N SER A 38 -1.21 -23.15 18.52
CA SER A 38 -2.43 -23.28 17.70
C SER A 38 -3.73 -22.85 18.41
N ARG A 39 -3.71 -22.75 19.75
CA ARG A 39 -4.87 -22.40 20.57
C ARG A 39 -4.45 -21.63 21.84
N GLY A 40 -3.97 -20.40 21.66
CA GLY A 40 -3.69 -19.47 22.76
C GLY A 40 -4.94 -19.11 23.58
N PHE A 41 -4.73 -18.55 24.78
CA PHE A 41 -5.80 -18.00 25.62
C PHE A 41 -6.49 -16.82 24.91
N SER A 42 -7.72 -16.50 25.27
CA SER A 42 -8.41 -15.29 24.83
C SER A 42 -9.25 -14.78 26.00
N ASN A 43 -9.26 -13.47 26.24
CA ASN A 43 -10.01 -12.93 27.37
C ASN A 43 -11.51 -13.15 27.17
N ILE A 44 -11.99 -12.96 25.94
CA ILE A 44 -13.34 -13.34 25.51
C ILE A 44 -13.20 -14.30 24.33
N GLU A 45 -13.75 -15.50 24.47
CA GLU A 45 -13.87 -16.48 23.39
C GLU A 45 -15.35 -16.83 23.20
N ILE A 46 -15.86 -16.65 21.99
CA ILE A 46 -17.22 -17.03 21.60
C ILE A 46 -17.15 -17.92 20.37
N THR A 47 -17.78 -19.09 20.43
CA THR A 47 -17.72 -20.12 19.38
C THR A 47 -19.12 -20.56 18.97
N ASN A 48 -19.41 -20.58 17.67
CA ASN A 48 -20.69 -21.03 17.11
C ASN A 48 -21.92 -20.25 17.62
N PHE A 49 -21.86 -18.91 17.62
CA PHE A 49 -22.98 -18.04 17.99
C PHE A 49 -23.38 -17.10 16.84
N SER A 50 -24.62 -16.60 16.93
CA SER A 50 -25.15 -15.47 16.16
C SER A 50 -25.77 -14.44 17.10
N GLY A 51 -25.89 -13.19 16.61
CA GLY A 51 -26.56 -12.12 17.34
C GLY A 51 -25.76 -11.69 18.57
N VAL A 52 -24.49 -11.39 18.37
CA VAL A 52 -23.56 -11.04 19.44
C VAL A 52 -23.36 -9.54 19.48
N GLU A 53 -23.58 -8.94 20.65
CA GLU A 53 -23.17 -7.57 20.97
C GLU A 53 -22.17 -7.60 22.12
N ILE A 54 -21.04 -6.92 21.95
CA ILE A 54 -20.07 -6.69 23.03
C ILE A 54 -19.76 -5.21 23.08
N ALA A 55 -20.19 -4.57 24.17
CA ALA A 55 -19.97 -3.16 24.37
C ALA A 55 -19.56 -2.77 25.79
N GLY A 56 -18.76 -1.71 25.89
CA GLY A 56 -18.37 -1.11 27.17
C GLY A 56 -17.37 -1.92 27.99
N VAL A 57 -16.74 -2.96 27.43
CA VAL A 57 -15.75 -3.76 28.16
C VAL A 57 -14.34 -3.19 28.05
N THR A 58 -13.62 -3.25 29.16
CA THR A 58 -12.17 -3.00 29.22
C THR A 58 -11.43 -4.32 29.33
N LEU A 59 -10.53 -4.61 28.39
CA LEU A 59 -9.73 -5.83 28.36
C LEU A 59 -8.24 -5.51 28.46
N GLU A 60 -7.56 -6.27 29.32
CA GLU A 60 -6.12 -6.25 29.43
C GLU A 60 -5.58 -7.68 29.34
N TYR A 61 -4.57 -7.90 28.51
CA TYR A 61 -3.94 -9.21 28.34
C TYR A 61 -2.43 -9.09 28.14
N HIS A 62 -1.67 -10.08 28.60
CA HIS A 62 -0.20 -10.03 28.59
C HIS A 62 0.49 -11.33 28.17
N PHE A 63 -0.26 -12.40 27.90
CA PHE A 63 0.35 -13.68 27.50
C PHE A 63 1.11 -13.56 26.17
N PRO A 64 2.20 -14.31 25.96
CA PRO A 64 2.98 -14.29 24.72
C PRO A 64 2.19 -14.56 23.44
N GLN A 65 1.12 -15.36 23.54
CA GLN A 65 0.34 -15.83 22.40
C GLN A 65 -1.16 -15.88 22.77
N THR A 66 -1.86 -14.75 22.68
CA THR A 66 -3.25 -14.59 23.17
C THR A 66 -4.01 -13.57 22.33
N TRP A 67 -5.34 -13.66 22.31
CA TRP A 67 -6.20 -12.62 21.75
C TRP A 67 -6.91 -11.85 22.87
N GLY A 68 -7.31 -10.61 22.60
CA GLY A 68 -8.28 -9.91 23.44
C GLY A 68 -9.67 -10.55 23.29
N MET A 69 -10.18 -10.58 22.07
CA MET A 69 -11.46 -11.21 21.71
C MET A 69 -11.28 -12.15 20.52
N ARG A 70 -11.74 -13.39 20.69
CA ARG A 70 -11.70 -14.46 19.68
C ARG A 70 -13.10 -14.95 19.37
N PHE A 71 -13.47 -14.83 18.11
CA PHE A 71 -14.74 -15.32 17.59
C PHE A 71 -14.47 -16.49 16.64
N GLU A 72 -14.89 -17.69 17.03
CA GLU A 72 -14.74 -18.88 16.21
C GLU A 72 -16.07 -19.27 15.57
N SER A 73 -16.04 -19.54 14.26
CA SER A 73 -17.22 -19.97 13.50
C SER A 73 -18.40 -19.01 13.67
N ALA A 74 -18.11 -17.71 13.62
CA ALA A 74 -19.10 -16.65 13.72
C ALA A 74 -20.11 -16.71 12.57
N ASN A 75 -21.40 -16.63 12.89
CA ASN A 75 -22.48 -16.55 11.90
C ASN A 75 -23.50 -15.46 12.27
N GLY A 76 -24.20 -14.91 11.28
CA GLY A 76 -25.17 -13.84 11.48
C GLY A 76 -24.54 -12.50 11.85
N GLU A 77 -25.09 -11.85 12.87
CA GLU A 77 -24.75 -10.47 13.24
C GLU A 77 -23.80 -10.41 14.45
N TYR A 78 -22.77 -9.58 14.34
CA TYR A 78 -21.82 -9.28 15.40
C TYR A 78 -21.58 -7.77 15.45
N ASN A 79 -21.77 -7.18 16.63
CA ASN A 79 -21.58 -5.76 16.87
C ASN A 79 -20.64 -5.53 18.05
N ILE A 80 -19.39 -5.14 17.76
CA ILE A 80 -18.33 -5.02 18.78
C ILE A 80 -17.90 -3.55 18.89
N HIS A 81 -18.26 -2.88 19.99
CA HIS A 81 -18.10 -1.42 20.07
C HIS A 81 -17.93 -0.81 21.46
N HIS A 82 -17.38 0.41 21.55
CA HIS A 82 -17.13 1.10 22.83
C HIS A 82 -16.27 0.30 23.81
N ASN A 83 -15.37 -0.54 23.31
CA ASN A 83 -14.47 -1.33 24.14
C ASN A 83 -13.09 -0.68 24.23
N VAL A 84 -12.40 -0.91 25.34
CA VAL A 84 -11.01 -0.46 25.55
C VAL A 84 -10.12 -1.67 25.70
N ILE A 85 -9.14 -1.85 24.82
CA ILE A 85 -8.31 -3.06 24.77
C ILE A 85 -6.83 -2.68 24.88
N THR A 86 -6.12 -3.34 25.79
CA THR A 86 -4.68 -3.12 26.02
C THR A 86 -3.91 -4.44 26.01
N ASP A 87 -3.02 -4.59 25.05
CA ASP A 87 -1.99 -5.62 25.06
C ASP A 87 -0.77 -5.16 25.89
N LYS A 88 -0.50 -5.84 27.00
CA LYS A 88 0.69 -5.64 27.85
C LYS A 88 1.79 -6.67 27.62
N GLY A 89 1.59 -7.59 26.69
CA GLY A 89 2.55 -8.66 26.49
C GLY A 89 3.85 -8.18 25.86
N THR A 90 4.91 -8.95 26.13
CA THR A 90 6.30 -8.60 25.82
C THR A 90 7.03 -9.74 25.11
N GLN A 91 6.30 -10.63 24.44
CA GLN A 91 6.85 -11.74 23.66
C GLN A 91 5.90 -12.10 22.52
N LEU A 92 6.42 -12.68 21.43
CA LEU A 92 5.62 -13.27 20.36
C LEU A 92 6.36 -14.51 19.86
N PHE A 93 5.69 -15.66 19.78
CA PHE A 93 6.33 -16.91 19.32
C PHE A 93 5.93 -17.29 17.90
N ASN A 94 4.72 -16.92 17.49
CA ASN A 94 4.19 -17.13 16.15
C ASN A 94 3.45 -15.88 15.68
N ARG A 95 3.85 -15.34 14.53
CA ARG A 95 3.21 -14.17 13.91
C ARG A 95 2.07 -14.51 12.95
N HIS A 96 1.94 -15.78 12.54
CA HIS A 96 1.03 -16.22 11.48
C HIS A 96 -0.28 -16.86 11.98
N GLY A 97 -1.30 -16.81 11.12
CA GLY A 97 -2.51 -17.65 11.21
C GLY A 97 -3.36 -17.44 12.46
N GLY A 98 -4.05 -18.50 12.89
CA GLY A 98 -4.89 -18.52 14.11
C GLY A 98 -4.09 -18.48 15.41
N GLY A 99 -2.77 -18.63 15.32
CA GLY A 99 -1.88 -18.67 16.48
C GLY A 99 -1.27 -17.33 16.86
N THR A 100 -1.42 -16.25 16.08
CA THR A 100 -0.78 -14.94 16.38
C THR A 100 -1.48 -14.15 17.50
N VAL A 101 -0.96 -12.99 17.89
CA VAL A 101 -1.59 -12.08 18.86
C VAL A 101 -2.54 -11.12 18.15
N ARG A 102 -3.77 -10.97 18.68
CA ARG A 102 -4.77 -10.05 18.13
C ARG A 102 -5.57 -9.32 19.21
N SER A 103 -6.01 -8.10 18.98
CA SER A 103 -6.98 -7.46 19.87
C SER A 103 -8.39 -8.00 19.66
N ILE A 104 -8.87 -8.02 18.42
CA ILE A 104 -10.19 -8.54 18.04
C ILE A 104 -10.04 -9.34 16.74
N GLY A 105 -10.46 -10.60 16.73
CA GLY A 105 -10.35 -11.41 15.52
C GLY A 105 -11.41 -12.48 15.38
N PHE A 106 -11.70 -12.78 14.11
CA PHE A 106 -12.59 -13.85 13.69
C PHE A 106 -11.80 -14.98 13.00
N ARG A 107 -12.23 -16.23 13.24
CA ARG A 107 -11.66 -17.44 12.62
C ARG A 107 -12.79 -18.40 12.24
N SER A 108 -12.69 -19.05 11.08
CA SER A 108 -13.52 -20.22 10.76
C SER A 108 -12.94 -21.47 11.41
N GLY A 109 -13.63 -22.04 12.39
CA GLY A 109 -13.47 -23.39 12.99
C GLY A 109 -12.08 -23.96 13.34
N PRO A 110 -12.02 -25.04 14.14
CA PRO A 110 -10.83 -25.88 14.26
C PRO A 110 -10.60 -26.67 12.95
N GLY A 111 -9.35 -26.77 12.48
CA GLY A 111 -8.96 -27.60 11.32
C GLY A 111 -8.91 -26.88 9.97
N VAL A 112 -9.46 -25.67 9.85
CA VAL A 112 -9.29 -24.84 8.65
C VAL A 112 -7.95 -24.11 8.77
N HIS A 113 -6.94 -24.59 8.04
CA HIS A 113 -5.61 -23.99 7.95
C HIS A 113 -5.55 -22.73 7.08
N THR A 114 -6.65 -22.42 6.40
CA THR A 114 -6.73 -21.26 5.52
C THR A 114 -7.23 -20.07 6.35
N SER A 115 -6.57 -18.93 6.21
CA SER A 115 -6.86 -17.68 6.94
C SER A 115 -8.32 -17.22 6.77
N GLY A 116 -9.21 -17.63 7.69
CA GLY A 116 -10.56 -17.05 7.84
C GLY A 116 -11.53 -17.26 6.67
N TYR A 117 -11.17 -18.03 5.64
CA TYR A 117 -11.92 -18.15 4.39
C TYR A 117 -13.19 -19.01 4.49
N ASP A 118 -13.74 -19.27 5.66
CA ASP A 118 -15.03 -19.99 5.80
C ASP A 118 -16.03 -19.24 6.69
N LEU A 119 -15.69 -18.01 7.11
CA LEU A 119 -16.68 -17.02 7.58
C LEU A 119 -17.44 -16.38 6.40
N ASN A 120 -17.34 -17.01 5.22
CA ASN A 120 -17.80 -16.60 3.90
C ASN A 120 -19.27 -16.95 3.65
N ASN A 121 -20.17 -16.53 4.52
CA ASN A 121 -21.53 -16.34 4.06
C ASN A 121 -21.74 -14.84 3.92
N ASP A 122 -22.00 -14.36 2.71
CA ASP A 122 -22.29 -12.95 2.40
C ASP A 122 -23.48 -12.40 3.22
N GLY A 123 -24.21 -13.28 3.92
CA GLY A 123 -25.25 -12.92 4.90
C GLY A 123 -24.75 -12.47 6.28
N ASN A 124 -23.47 -12.62 6.60
CA ASN A 124 -22.93 -12.14 7.88
C ASN A 124 -22.88 -10.61 7.93
N LYS A 125 -23.22 -10.02 9.09
CA LYS A 125 -23.12 -8.58 9.35
C LYS A 125 -22.22 -8.35 10.55
N ILE A 126 -20.92 -8.41 10.33
CA ILE A 126 -19.91 -8.20 11.38
C ILE A 126 -19.43 -6.75 11.31
N GLN A 127 -19.53 -6.04 12.43
CA GLN A 127 -19.10 -4.67 12.58
C GLN A 127 -18.19 -4.52 13.81
N ILE A 128 -17.10 -3.77 13.64
CA ILE A 128 -16.18 -3.39 14.72
C ILE A 128 -16.04 -1.87 14.70
N HIS A 129 -16.56 -1.18 15.72
CA HIS A 129 -16.58 0.28 15.69
C HIS A 129 -16.48 0.98 17.04
N HIS A 130 -16.00 2.22 17.07
CA HIS A 130 -15.91 3.01 18.31
C HIS A 130 -15.11 2.33 19.43
N ASN A 131 -14.14 1.48 19.10
CA ASN A 131 -13.25 0.86 20.08
C ASN A 131 -11.94 1.64 20.19
N LEU A 132 -11.34 1.62 21.37
CA LEU A 132 -9.98 2.09 21.62
C LEU A 132 -9.06 0.90 21.86
N ILE A 133 -8.13 0.66 20.94
CA ILE A 133 -7.02 -0.27 21.11
C ILE A 133 -5.81 0.52 21.58
N LYS A 134 -5.60 0.63 22.90
CA LYS A 134 -4.51 1.42 23.50
C LYS A 134 -3.13 0.90 23.13
N ARG A 135 -3.02 -0.40 22.85
CA ARG A 135 -1.82 -1.06 22.33
C ARG A 135 -2.19 -2.43 21.77
N THR A 136 -1.65 -2.78 20.62
CA THR A 136 -1.50 -4.17 20.17
C THR A 136 -0.07 -4.41 19.71
N ARG A 137 0.51 -5.57 20.04
CA ARG A 137 1.89 -5.89 19.65
C ARG A 137 2.01 -6.51 18.26
N HIS A 138 0.90 -6.98 17.65
CA HIS A 138 0.94 -7.66 16.35
C HIS A 138 -0.29 -7.47 15.45
N ASN A 139 -1.53 -7.77 15.86
CA ASN A 139 -2.70 -7.41 15.04
C ASN A 139 -3.78 -6.75 15.89
N ALA A 140 -4.48 -5.75 15.37
CA ALA A 140 -5.61 -5.15 16.08
C ALA A 140 -6.93 -5.78 15.65
N LEU A 141 -7.47 -5.36 14.50
CA LEU A 141 -8.82 -5.69 14.06
C LEU A 141 -8.78 -6.58 12.82
N HIS A 142 -9.46 -7.73 12.86
CA HIS A 142 -9.34 -8.74 11.81
C HIS A 142 -10.69 -9.30 11.35
N ILE A 143 -11.00 -9.12 10.05
CA ILE A 143 -12.12 -9.74 9.29
C ILE A 143 -13.51 -9.30 9.80
N ALA A 144 -13.89 -8.08 9.45
CA ALA A 144 -15.27 -7.59 9.59
C ALA A 144 -15.71 -6.84 8.34
N GLN A 145 -17.00 -6.91 7.99
CA GLN A 145 -17.57 -6.22 6.82
C GLN A 145 -17.46 -4.70 6.97
N LYS A 146 -17.65 -4.19 8.20
CA LYS A 146 -17.50 -2.76 8.50
C LYS A 146 -16.56 -2.54 9.68
N ILE A 147 -15.54 -1.71 9.50
CA ILE A 147 -14.58 -1.33 10.55
C ILE A 147 -14.46 0.19 10.55
N TYR A 148 -15.00 0.85 11.58
CA TYR A 148 -15.09 2.32 11.55
C TYR A 148 -15.05 3.01 12.91
N ASN A 149 -14.64 4.29 12.93
CA ASN A 149 -14.56 5.10 14.14
C ASN A 149 -13.73 4.47 15.28
N ASN A 150 -12.78 3.58 14.98
CA ASN A 150 -11.88 3.02 15.98
C ASN A 150 -10.63 3.88 16.13
N GLU A 151 -10.03 3.86 17.31
CA GLU A 151 -8.70 4.42 17.56
C GLU A 151 -7.74 3.29 17.93
N ILE A 152 -6.64 3.16 17.18
CA ILE A 152 -5.80 1.97 17.20
C ILE A 152 -4.32 2.35 17.31
N TYR A 153 -3.65 1.84 18.34
CA TYR A 153 -2.21 1.99 18.53
C TYR A 153 -1.51 0.65 18.32
N VAL A 154 -0.70 0.55 17.28
CA VAL A 154 0.11 -0.63 16.95
C VAL A 154 1.56 -0.36 17.30
N ASP A 155 2.11 -1.21 18.15
CA ASP A 155 3.52 -1.26 18.52
C ASP A 155 4.06 -2.59 18.01
N SER A 156 4.45 -2.67 16.72
CA SER A 156 4.74 -3.94 16.06
C SER A 156 5.97 -4.65 16.63
N TRP A 157 5.87 -5.95 16.87
CA TRP A 157 6.96 -6.78 17.36
C TRP A 157 7.63 -7.63 16.28
N ALA A 158 6.97 -7.81 15.13
CA ALA A 158 7.39 -8.72 14.08
C ALA A 158 6.96 -8.25 12.69
N VAL A 159 7.54 -8.84 11.66
CA VAL A 159 7.14 -8.59 10.27
C VAL A 159 5.67 -8.92 10.05
N ASN A 160 4.93 -8.10 9.29
CA ASN A 160 3.51 -8.27 8.98
C ASN A 160 2.57 -8.14 10.22
N SER A 161 2.73 -7.07 11.00
CA SER A 161 1.77 -6.64 12.03
C SER A 161 0.72 -5.71 11.43
N PHE A 162 -0.56 -5.91 11.72
CA PHE A 162 -1.68 -5.29 11.00
C PHE A 162 -2.65 -4.56 11.92
N ALA A 163 -2.89 -3.27 11.70
CA ALA A 163 -3.92 -2.54 12.45
C ALA A 163 -5.32 -3.00 12.02
N ILE A 164 -5.60 -3.04 10.72
CA ILE A 164 -6.90 -3.45 10.18
C ILE A 164 -6.71 -4.42 9.02
N SER A 165 -7.22 -5.65 9.17
CA SER A 165 -7.45 -6.59 8.07
C SER A 165 -8.94 -6.60 7.70
N PRO A 166 -9.33 -6.01 6.55
CA PRO A 166 -10.72 -5.95 6.12
C PRO A 166 -11.31 -7.33 5.83
N TYR A 167 -12.64 -7.41 5.72
CA TYR A 167 -13.28 -8.55 5.09
C TYR A 167 -12.94 -8.62 3.59
N LYS A 168 -12.80 -9.84 3.07
CA LYS A 168 -12.25 -10.08 1.72
C LYS A 168 -13.14 -9.62 0.56
N PHE A 169 -14.44 -9.45 0.78
CA PHE A 169 -15.38 -9.02 -0.25
C PHE A 169 -16.19 -7.85 0.28
N LYS A 170 -16.33 -6.76 -0.47
CA LYS A 170 -17.21 -5.64 -0.07
C LYS A 170 -16.87 -5.05 1.31
N GLY A 171 -15.61 -5.14 1.73
CA GLY A 171 -15.15 -4.60 3.00
C GLY A 171 -15.25 -3.07 3.02
N GLN A 172 -15.64 -2.50 4.16
CA GLN A 172 -15.74 -1.06 4.36
C GLN A 172 -14.91 -0.65 5.58
N VAL A 173 -13.91 0.20 5.37
CA VAL A 173 -13.04 0.70 6.44
C VAL A 173 -12.98 2.21 6.41
N TYR A 174 -13.53 2.89 7.43
CA TYR A 174 -13.63 4.35 7.38
C TYR A 174 -13.57 5.05 8.74
N ASN A 175 -13.14 6.31 8.74
CA ASN A 175 -13.10 7.17 9.94
C ASN A 175 -12.30 6.58 11.11
N ASN A 176 -11.35 5.68 10.87
CA ASN A 176 -10.48 5.16 11.93
C ASN A 176 -9.28 6.11 12.12
N LYS A 177 -8.78 6.17 13.36
CA LYS A 177 -7.50 6.80 13.71
C LYS A 177 -6.50 5.69 14.02
N ILE A 178 -5.40 5.65 13.29
CA ILE A 178 -4.42 4.56 13.37
C ILE A 178 -3.06 5.15 13.63
N PHE A 179 -2.37 4.65 14.64
CA PHE A 179 -1.03 5.06 15.05
C PHE A 179 -0.11 3.85 14.97
N LEU A 180 0.94 3.94 14.16
CA LEU A 180 1.83 2.82 13.84
C LEU A 180 3.26 3.11 14.31
N THR A 181 3.87 2.14 14.98
CA THR A 181 5.30 2.14 15.29
C THR A 181 5.81 0.70 15.44
N GLY A 182 7.10 0.53 15.72
CA GLY A 182 7.73 -0.76 15.99
C GLY A 182 8.41 -1.39 14.78
N TYR A 183 8.45 -2.71 14.74
CA TYR A 183 9.31 -3.48 13.83
C TYR A 183 8.80 -3.56 12.39
N TYR A 184 7.52 -3.88 12.19
CA TYR A 184 6.91 -3.80 10.87
C TYR A 184 5.40 -3.66 10.98
N ALA A 185 4.88 -2.44 10.98
CA ALA A 185 3.45 -2.20 11.16
C ALA A 185 2.80 -1.76 9.84
N CYS A 186 1.66 -2.37 9.50
CA CYS A 186 0.81 -1.94 8.39
C CYS A 186 -0.52 -1.39 8.94
N GLY A 187 -0.97 -0.25 8.45
CA GLY A 187 -2.24 0.35 8.85
C GLY A 187 -3.43 -0.44 8.34
N ILE A 188 -3.79 -0.25 7.07
CA ILE A 188 -4.95 -0.92 6.47
C ILE A 188 -4.50 -1.81 5.32
N LEU A 189 -4.96 -3.06 5.36
CA LEU A 189 -4.64 -4.07 4.37
C LEU A 189 -5.61 -4.01 3.18
N TRP A 190 -5.60 -5.09 2.41
CA TRP A 190 -6.39 -5.30 1.22
C TRP A 190 -7.53 -6.31 1.44
N ALA A 191 -8.33 -6.48 0.39
CA ALA A 191 -9.35 -7.49 0.26
C ALA A 191 -9.20 -8.19 -1.11
N THR A 192 -10.00 -9.22 -1.37
CA THR A 192 -10.10 -9.84 -2.70
C THR A 192 -10.88 -8.96 -3.67
N SER A 193 -12.06 -8.44 -3.28
CA SER A 193 -12.83 -7.56 -4.15
C SER A 193 -13.63 -6.50 -3.42
N ASP A 194 -13.95 -5.42 -4.15
CA ASP A 194 -14.92 -4.39 -3.78
C ASP A 194 -14.65 -3.73 -2.43
N LEU A 195 -13.37 -3.56 -2.08
CA LEU A 195 -12.95 -2.89 -0.85
C LEU A 195 -13.13 -1.38 -1.00
N ASN A 196 -13.70 -0.74 0.03
CA ASN A 196 -13.69 0.70 0.18
C ASN A 196 -13.00 1.10 1.50
N VAL A 197 -11.90 1.84 1.38
CA VAL A 197 -11.14 2.41 2.50
C VAL A 197 -11.19 3.94 2.40
N SER A 198 -11.93 4.61 3.28
CA SER A 198 -12.16 6.05 3.14
C SER A 198 -12.02 6.85 4.43
N ASN A 199 -11.55 8.09 4.37
CA ASN A 199 -11.57 9.03 5.52
C ASN A 199 -10.84 8.52 6.78
N ASN A 200 -9.80 7.70 6.63
CA ASN A 200 -8.99 7.26 7.76
C ASN A 200 -7.83 8.23 7.99
N PHE A 201 -7.49 8.43 9.26
CA PHE A 201 -6.28 9.11 9.69
C PHE A 201 -5.25 8.07 10.10
N ILE A 202 -4.08 8.07 9.46
CA ILE A 202 -2.99 7.15 9.74
C ILE A 202 -1.74 7.98 10.05
N TYR A 203 -1.21 7.80 11.25
CA TYR A 203 0.03 8.41 11.71
C TYR A 203 1.09 7.34 11.96
N MET A 204 2.32 7.58 11.52
CA MET A 204 3.38 6.58 11.52
C MET A 204 4.68 7.15 12.10
N GLU A 205 5.30 6.41 13.03
CA GLU A 205 6.62 6.71 13.60
C GLU A 205 7.57 5.55 13.31
N GLY A 206 8.44 5.73 12.32
CA GLY A 206 9.49 4.81 11.95
C GLY A 206 10.76 5.10 12.72
N ILE A 207 11.23 4.13 13.51
CA ILE A 207 12.51 4.20 14.22
C ILE A 207 13.14 2.83 14.10
N SER A 208 14.45 2.76 13.81
CA SER A 208 15.18 1.50 13.88
C SER A 208 15.01 0.91 15.28
N THR A 209 14.37 -0.25 15.37
CA THR A 209 14.22 -0.96 16.64
C THR A 209 15.42 -1.88 16.90
N MET A 210 16.29 -2.06 15.91
CA MET A 210 17.57 -2.75 16.07
C MET A 210 18.63 -1.83 16.68
N ILE A 211 19.39 -2.39 17.62
CA ILE A 211 20.57 -1.74 18.23
C ILE A 211 21.79 -1.91 17.32
N GLU A 212 21.95 -3.08 16.70
CA GLU A 212 23.06 -3.38 15.78
C GLU A 212 22.58 -4.35 14.70
N LYS A 213 22.72 -3.96 13.43
CA LYS A 213 22.39 -4.85 12.31
C LYS A 213 23.42 -5.98 12.20
N PRO A 214 23.01 -7.23 11.90
CA PRO A 214 21.63 -7.65 11.78
C PRO A 214 21.00 -8.07 13.12
N MET A 215 21.74 -8.40 14.17
CA MET A 215 21.24 -9.33 15.19
C MET A 215 20.95 -8.77 16.60
N LYS A 216 21.38 -7.55 16.95
CA LYS A 216 21.29 -7.07 18.34
C LYS A 216 20.08 -6.17 18.56
N GLY A 217 19.30 -6.45 19.62
CA GLY A 217 18.15 -5.63 20.04
C GLY A 217 16.81 -5.93 19.35
N ARG A 218 16.70 -7.02 18.58
CA ARG A 218 15.46 -7.38 17.86
C ARG A 218 14.29 -7.71 18.80
N ARG A 219 13.09 -7.29 18.41
CA ARG A 219 11.82 -7.67 19.08
C ARG A 219 11.37 -9.10 18.76
N LEU A 220 11.60 -9.58 17.52
CA LEU A 220 11.40 -10.99 17.11
C LEU A 220 12.65 -11.54 16.41
N ILE A 221 12.87 -12.85 16.53
CA ILE A 221 14.06 -13.61 16.11
C ILE A 221 14.18 -13.76 14.57
N GLU A 222 13.18 -13.36 13.77
CA GLU A 222 13.22 -13.51 12.32
C GLU A 222 14.41 -12.76 11.70
N THR A 223 15.15 -13.43 10.81
CA THR A 223 16.38 -12.94 10.15
C THR A 223 16.18 -12.59 8.69
N TRP A 224 14.96 -12.70 8.16
CA TRP A 224 14.67 -12.56 6.75
C TRP A 224 13.58 -11.50 6.50
N GLY A 225 13.63 -10.89 5.32
CA GLY A 225 12.75 -9.79 4.92
C GLY A 225 13.24 -8.43 5.43
N GLU A 226 12.62 -7.37 4.92
CA GLU A 226 12.86 -6.00 5.38
C GLU A 226 12.44 -5.84 6.84
N GLN A 227 13.22 -5.06 7.57
CA GLN A 227 13.11 -4.89 9.02
C GLN A 227 12.97 -3.40 9.31
N ASP A 228 12.23 -3.05 10.37
CA ASP A 228 11.94 -1.65 10.74
C ASP A 228 11.20 -0.89 9.62
N VAL A 229 10.13 -1.51 9.07
CA VAL A 229 9.32 -0.96 7.97
C VAL A 229 7.91 -0.58 8.44
N ILE A 230 7.50 0.67 8.28
CA ILE A 230 6.13 1.08 8.58
C ILE A 230 5.38 1.42 7.29
N ALA A 231 4.20 0.81 7.08
CA ALA A 231 3.38 1.03 5.89
C ALA A 231 1.98 1.53 6.25
N GLY A 232 1.52 2.62 5.65
CA GLY A 232 0.20 3.19 5.94
C GLY A 232 -0.92 2.34 5.36
N LEU A 233 -0.89 2.16 4.04
CA LEU A 233 -1.86 1.37 3.30
C LEU A 233 -1.13 0.32 2.48
N ARG A 234 -1.58 -0.93 2.58
CA ARG A 234 -0.92 -2.05 1.93
C ARG A 234 -1.89 -2.86 1.10
N MET A 235 -1.44 -3.25 -0.08
CA MET A 235 -2.10 -4.22 -0.92
C MET A 235 -1.02 -5.03 -1.62
N THR A 236 -0.94 -6.33 -1.30
CA THR A 236 0.11 -7.23 -1.80
C THR A 236 -0.46 -8.47 -2.46
N ASN A 237 0.25 -9.02 -3.44
CA ASN A 237 0.10 -10.38 -3.90
C ASN A 237 1.38 -11.15 -3.58
N TYR A 238 1.27 -12.28 -2.89
CA TYR A 238 2.45 -13.06 -2.52
C TYR A 238 2.99 -13.90 -3.67
N GLY A 239 4.31 -14.12 -3.67
CA GLY A 239 4.99 -14.99 -4.64
C GLY A 239 5.02 -14.37 -6.04
N LYS A 240 4.74 -15.18 -7.06
CA LYS A 240 4.78 -14.76 -8.49
C LYS A 240 3.60 -13.89 -8.94
N GLY A 241 2.75 -13.43 -8.03
CA GLY A 241 1.47 -12.81 -8.37
C GLY A 241 0.40 -13.83 -8.81
N GLY A 242 -0.65 -13.33 -9.47
CA GLY A 242 -1.77 -14.08 -10.01
C GLY A 242 -3.01 -14.18 -9.11
N GLN A 243 -2.94 -13.65 -7.89
CA GLN A 243 -4.09 -13.65 -6.98
C GLN A 243 -5.04 -12.53 -7.41
N LYS A 244 -6.24 -12.90 -7.88
CA LYS A 244 -7.24 -11.93 -8.34
C LYS A 244 -7.54 -10.90 -7.25
N ARG A 245 -7.41 -9.63 -7.61
CA ARG A 245 -7.85 -8.49 -6.81
C ARG A 245 -8.62 -7.54 -7.71
N GLU A 246 -9.80 -7.11 -7.30
CA GLU A 246 -10.61 -6.23 -8.13
C GLU A 246 -11.34 -5.14 -7.33
N ASN A 247 -11.45 -3.95 -7.91
CA ASN A 247 -12.26 -2.85 -7.36
C ASN A 247 -11.86 -2.48 -5.92
N LEU A 248 -10.57 -2.19 -5.71
CA LEU A 248 -10.07 -1.76 -4.41
C LEU A 248 -9.91 -0.23 -4.41
N ILE A 249 -10.79 0.45 -3.68
CA ILE A 249 -10.87 1.91 -3.64
C ILE A 249 -10.37 2.41 -2.29
N TYR A 250 -9.36 3.26 -2.32
CA TYR A 250 -8.83 4.00 -1.19
C TYR A 250 -9.10 5.48 -1.47
N SER A 251 -9.84 6.18 -0.62
CA SER A 251 -10.24 7.58 -0.88
C SER A 251 -10.15 8.47 0.34
N ASP A 252 -9.78 9.74 0.16
CA ASP A 252 -9.88 10.76 1.21
C ASP A 252 -9.14 10.39 2.53
N ASN A 253 -8.12 9.53 2.44
CA ASN A 253 -7.33 9.13 3.60
C ASN A 253 -6.20 10.15 3.82
N LEU A 254 -5.89 10.44 5.09
CA LEU A 254 -4.74 11.23 5.49
C LEU A 254 -3.70 10.29 6.10
N VAL A 255 -2.56 10.15 5.41
CA VAL A 255 -1.41 9.36 5.87
C VAL A 255 -0.26 10.32 6.17
N ILE A 256 0.19 10.34 7.42
CA ILE A 256 1.32 11.14 7.89
C ILE A 256 2.36 10.21 8.49
N GLY A 257 3.63 10.42 8.18
CA GLY A 257 4.70 9.61 8.74
C GLY A 257 6.00 10.38 8.94
N HIS A 258 6.68 10.07 10.04
CA HIS A 258 8.01 10.55 10.40
C HIS A 258 8.94 9.35 10.57
N SER A 259 10.03 9.29 9.80
CA SER A 259 11.01 8.20 9.89
C SER A 259 12.39 8.70 10.29
N ARG A 260 13.06 7.94 11.15
CA ARG A 260 14.43 8.21 11.62
C ARG A 260 15.17 6.93 12.00
N GLY A 261 16.46 7.05 12.26
CA GLY A 261 17.31 5.94 12.68
C GLY A 261 17.59 4.93 11.56
N GLY A 262 17.32 5.25 10.29
CA GLY A 262 17.46 4.32 9.17
C GLY A 262 16.26 3.38 8.97
N ALA A 263 15.11 3.66 9.61
CA ALA A 263 13.87 2.91 9.40
C ALA A 263 13.23 3.19 8.04
N GLU A 264 12.55 2.21 7.48
CA GLU A 264 11.87 2.34 6.20
C GLU A 264 10.41 2.74 6.40
N MET A 265 9.87 3.53 5.47
CA MET A 265 8.50 4.04 5.59
C MET A 265 7.80 4.19 4.25
N ARG A 266 6.58 3.67 4.18
CA ARG A 266 5.73 3.64 2.99
C ARG A 266 4.40 4.29 3.30
N GLY A 267 4.08 5.39 2.63
CA GLY A 267 2.71 5.92 2.70
C GLY A 267 1.70 4.93 2.13
N THR A 268 1.98 4.47 0.90
CA THR A 268 1.29 3.34 0.25
C THR A 268 2.30 2.30 -0.20
N GLU A 269 1.94 1.05 -0.01
CA GLU A 269 2.66 -0.15 -0.45
C GLU A 269 1.70 -0.95 -1.34
N PHE A 270 1.49 -0.48 -2.56
CA PHE A 270 0.56 -1.11 -3.50
C PHE A 270 1.31 -1.89 -4.56
N TYR A 271 0.93 -3.15 -4.67
CA TYR A 271 1.48 -4.16 -5.56
C TYR A 271 0.78 -4.15 -6.94
N SER A 272 1.52 -4.01 -8.02
CA SER A 272 1.00 -4.18 -9.38
C SER A 272 1.24 -5.60 -9.89
N ASP A 273 0.31 -6.09 -10.71
CA ASP A 273 0.34 -7.42 -11.32
C ASP A 273 -0.71 -7.50 -12.45
N TYR A 274 -0.65 -8.53 -13.29
CA TYR A 274 -1.62 -8.79 -14.35
C TYR A 274 -3.02 -9.20 -13.81
N SER A 275 -3.11 -9.56 -12.53
CA SER A 275 -4.34 -10.06 -11.88
C SER A 275 -5.07 -9.01 -11.02
N ILE A 276 -4.50 -7.80 -10.90
CA ILE A 276 -5.02 -6.73 -10.05
C ILE A 276 -5.71 -5.68 -10.94
N ARG A 277 -7.01 -5.48 -10.74
CA ARG A 277 -7.84 -4.59 -11.57
C ARG A 277 -8.55 -3.55 -10.73
N GLY A 278 -8.64 -2.32 -11.24
CA GLY A 278 -9.44 -1.29 -10.60
C GLY A 278 -8.98 -0.96 -9.18
N LEU A 279 -7.66 -0.83 -8.98
CA LEU A 279 -7.11 -0.27 -7.74
C LEU A 279 -6.93 1.23 -7.89
N PHE A 280 -7.58 1.98 -7.00
CA PHE A 280 -7.61 3.44 -7.01
C PHE A 280 -7.24 3.99 -5.64
N TYR A 281 -6.36 4.98 -5.61
CA TYR A 281 -6.16 5.88 -4.47
C TYR A 281 -6.54 7.30 -4.88
N CYS A 282 -7.59 7.86 -4.29
CA CYS A 282 -8.21 9.10 -4.75
C CYS A 282 -8.25 10.15 -3.65
N ASN A 283 -7.99 11.41 -4.01
CA ASN A 283 -8.23 12.59 -3.16
C ASN A 283 -7.53 12.56 -1.78
N GLY A 284 -6.57 11.67 -1.58
CA GLY A 284 -5.87 11.52 -0.31
C GLY A 284 -4.65 12.42 -0.20
N ILE A 285 -4.20 12.59 1.04
CA ILE A 285 -2.94 13.27 1.35
C ILE A 285 -2.01 12.23 1.96
N ILE A 286 -0.82 12.12 1.39
CA ILE A 286 0.26 11.31 1.91
C ILE A 286 1.44 12.25 2.17
N LYS A 287 1.82 12.38 3.44
CA LYS A 287 2.96 13.18 3.88
C LYS A 287 3.95 12.28 4.60
N ILE A 288 5.14 12.09 4.04
CA ILE A 288 6.21 11.28 4.63
C ILE A 288 7.46 12.13 4.75
N GLU A 289 7.95 12.32 5.97
CA GLU A 289 9.16 13.08 6.25
C GLU A 289 10.18 12.22 6.99
N VAL A 290 11.46 12.54 6.80
CA VAL A 290 12.56 11.97 7.56
C VAL A 290 13.22 13.04 8.42
N ASP A 291 13.64 12.66 9.62
CA ASP A 291 14.23 13.58 10.59
C ASP A 291 15.77 13.60 10.53
N ASP A 292 16.37 12.73 9.72
CA ASP A 292 17.82 12.57 9.62
C ASP A 292 18.30 12.27 8.18
N THR A 293 19.63 12.21 8.02
CA THR A 293 20.29 11.94 6.74
C THR A 293 20.69 10.48 6.56
N ILE A 294 20.44 9.60 7.52
CA ILE A 294 20.74 8.16 7.40
C ILE A 294 19.54 7.38 6.88
N THR A 295 18.34 7.90 7.07
CA THR A 295 17.08 7.33 6.61
C THR A 295 16.87 7.65 5.14
N ARG A 296 16.97 6.62 4.28
CA ARG A 296 16.90 6.77 2.81
C ARG A 296 15.64 6.20 2.17
N LYS A 297 15.11 5.12 2.72
CA LYS A 297 13.94 4.39 2.20
C LYS A 297 12.64 4.86 2.85
N ALA A 298 12.29 6.11 2.64
CA ALA A 298 11.02 6.68 3.09
C ALA A 298 10.36 7.47 1.96
N ALA A 299 9.17 7.06 1.53
CA ALA A 299 8.45 7.72 0.44
C ALA A 299 6.92 7.71 0.61
N CYS A 300 6.25 8.67 -0.05
CA CYS A 300 4.78 8.70 -0.04
C CYS A 300 4.20 7.46 -0.74
N VAL A 301 4.82 7.05 -1.84
CA VAL A 301 4.37 5.91 -2.64
C VAL A 301 5.56 5.01 -2.94
N ASP A 302 5.46 3.76 -2.53
CA ASP A 302 6.34 2.68 -2.97
C ASP A 302 5.55 1.81 -3.97
N THR A 303 6.02 1.80 -5.22
CA THR A 303 5.37 1.01 -6.27
C THR A 303 5.89 -0.42 -6.24
N GLN A 304 5.22 -1.29 -5.49
CA GLN A 304 5.56 -2.71 -5.47
C GLN A 304 4.87 -3.47 -6.61
N GLY A 305 5.30 -4.70 -6.84
CA GLY A 305 4.69 -5.55 -7.86
C GLY A 305 5.36 -6.91 -8.01
N ALA A 306 4.74 -7.74 -8.84
CA ALA A 306 5.15 -9.12 -9.04
C ALA A 306 6.48 -9.24 -9.80
N PHE A 307 7.28 -10.24 -9.42
CA PHE A 307 8.50 -10.67 -10.14
C PHE A 307 8.17 -11.46 -11.44
N ASN A 308 7.05 -11.14 -12.09
CA ASN A 308 6.60 -11.82 -13.31
C ASN A 308 6.80 -10.91 -14.54
N ASP A 309 6.12 -11.22 -15.63
CA ASP A 309 6.16 -10.39 -16.84
C ASP A 309 5.48 -9.02 -16.60
N ARG A 310 6.29 -8.05 -16.16
CA ARG A 310 5.89 -6.68 -15.81
C ARG A 310 5.24 -5.92 -16.97
N SER A 311 5.48 -6.34 -18.23
CA SER A 311 4.80 -5.76 -19.40
C SER A 311 3.30 -6.03 -19.42
N LYS A 312 2.84 -7.04 -18.69
CA LYS A 312 1.42 -7.41 -18.54
C LYS A 312 0.78 -6.84 -17.28
N HIS A 313 1.52 -6.12 -16.43
CA HIS A 313 0.93 -5.50 -15.25
C HIS A 313 -0.17 -4.53 -15.64
N LEU A 314 -1.33 -4.68 -15.00
CA LEU A 314 -2.46 -3.81 -15.23
C LEU A 314 -2.29 -2.49 -14.47
N PRO A 315 -2.88 -1.40 -14.98
CA PRO A 315 -2.65 -0.08 -14.39
C PRO A 315 -3.27 0.05 -13.01
N LEU A 316 -2.52 0.70 -12.13
CA LEU A 316 -2.95 1.15 -10.81
C LEU A 316 -3.02 2.68 -10.79
N TYR A 317 -4.02 3.26 -10.14
CA TYR A 317 -4.28 4.70 -10.27
C TYR A 317 -4.18 5.45 -8.94
N TYR A 318 -3.39 6.53 -8.92
CA TYR A 318 -3.43 7.60 -7.93
C TYR A 318 -4.07 8.83 -8.59
N LYS A 319 -5.17 9.35 -8.03
CA LYS A 319 -5.94 10.44 -8.63
C LYS A 319 -6.17 11.58 -7.65
N ASN A 320 -5.85 12.81 -8.05
CA ASN A 320 -6.09 14.02 -7.26
C ASN A 320 -5.42 14.00 -5.88
N CYS A 321 -4.28 13.32 -5.75
CA CYS A 321 -3.59 13.15 -4.47
C CYS A 321 -2.63 14.31 -4.20
N SER A 322 -2.28 14.52 -2.93
CA SER A 322 -1.11 15.33 -2.56
C SER A 322 -0.04 14.43 -1.95
N LEU A 323 1.13 14.38 -2.58
CA LEU A 323 2.30 13.61 -2.17
C LEU A 323 3.34 14.59 -1.65
N ILE A 324 3.59 14.60 -0.34
CA ILE A 324 4.39 15.61 0.35
C ILE A 324 5.57 14.93 1.03
N SER A 325 6.81 15.29 0.67
CA SER A 325 7.98 14.63 1.25
C SER A 325 9.19 15.53 1.30
N ASN A 326 10.04 15.32 2.31
CA ASN A 326 11.38 15.89 2.37
C ASN A 326 12.47 14.91 1.94
N ASN A 327 12.13 13.68 1.57
CA ASN A 327 13.09 12.63 1.18
C ASN A 327 12.80 12.06 -0.21
N CYS A 328 11.60 11.53 -0.41
CA CYS A 328 11.16 10.99 -1.69
C CYS A 328 9.64 11.02 -1.85
N ASN A 329 9.13 11.47 -2.99
CA ASN A 329 7.69 11.46 -3.26
C ASN A 329 7.24 10.10 -3.78
N VAL A 330 7.93 9.55 -4.80
CA VAL A 330 7.59 8.24 -5.36
C VAL A 330 8.86 7.41 -5.54
N ARG A 331 8.88 6.25 -4.90
CA ARG A 331 9.90 5.23 -5.08
C ARG A 331 9.35 4.09 -5.95
N PHE A 332 10.07 3.80 -7.01
CA PHE A 332 9.72 2.75 -7.96
C PHE A 332 10.37 1.43 -7.59
N GLY A 333 9.64 0.65 -6.80
CA GLY A 333 10.06 -0.63 -6.23
C GLY A 333 10.97 -0.49 -5.01
N ASP A 334 11.23 -1.63 -4.39
CA ASP A 334 12.11 -1.82 -3.23
C ASP A 334 12.52 -3.30 -3.15
N ASP A 335 13.19 -3.69 -2.07
CA ASP A 335 13.61 -5.08 -1.81
C ASP A 335 12.40 -6.04 -1.71
N TYR A 336 11.17 -5.54 -1.57
CA TYR A 336 9.94 -6.31 -1.39
C TYR A 336 9.10 -6.46 -2.67
N GLY A 337 9.30 -5.61 -3.69
CA GLY A 337 8.52 -5.71 -4.92
C GLY A 337 8.92 -4.81 -6.09
N GLN A 338 8.53 -5.24 -7.28
CA GLN A 338 8.90 -4.63 -8.58
C GLN A 338 7.67 -4.11 -9.31
N GLY A 339 7.18 -2.93 -8.92
CA GLY A 339 5.93 -2.39 -9.44
C GLY A 339 6.08 -1.71 -10.79
N SER A 340 5.18 -1.97 -11.72
CA SER A 340 5.12 -1.32 -13.04
C SER A 340 3.70 -0.82 -13.33
N ASN A 341 3.57 0.12 -14.26
CA ASN A 341 2.28 0.65 -14.70
C ASN A 341 1.47 1.40 -13.61
N HIS A 342 2.16 2.16 -12.74
CA HIS A 342 1.50 3.06 -11.79
C HIS A 342 1.21 4.42 -12.45
N GLN A 343 -0.05 4.86 -12.35
CA GLN A 343 -0.60 6.01 -13.05
C GLN A 343 -0.98 7.11 -12.05
N PHE A 344 -0.28 8.23 -12.08
CA PHE A 344 -0.53 9.40 -11.25
C PHE A 344 -1.26 10.44 -12.08
N ILE A 345 -2.48 10.82 -11.68
CA ILE A 345 -3.36 11.66 -12.48
C ILE A 345 -3.81 12.86 -11.65
N ASN A 346 -3.49 14.07 -12.11
CA ASN A 346 -3.84 15.34 -11.46
C ASN A 346 -3.36 15.40 -10.00
N CYS A 347 -2.20 14.80 -9.70
CA CYS A 347 -1.62 14.82 -8.36
C CYS A 347 -0.74 16.07 -8.16
N LYS A 348 -0.59 16.47 -6.90
CA LYS A 348 0.41 17.45 -6.47
C LYS A 348 1.59 16.71 -5.85
N VAL A 349 2.78 16.95 -6.37
CA VAL A 349 4.05 16.41 -5.88
C VAL A 349 4.81 17.57 -5.25
N ILE A 350 5.00 17.52 -3.95
CA ILE A 350 5.45 18.66 -3.13
C ILE A 350 6.70 18.24 -2.37
N LYS A 351 7.78 18.99 -2.54
CA LYS A 351 8.97 18.89 -1.70
C LYS A 351 8.77 19.71 -0.43
N THR A 352 9.20 19.19 0.71
CA THR A 352 9.34 19.95 1.95
C THR A 352 10.77 19.87 2.47
N GLY A 353 11.17 20.81 3.31
CA GLY A 353 12.49 20.81 3.95
C GLY A 353 13.68 20.84 2.98
N ASN A 354 14.87 20.62 3.54
CA ASN A 354 16.16 20.75 2.83
C ASN A 354 17.03 19.49 2.98
N ASN A 355 16.43 18.30 3.03
CA ASN A 355 17.23 17.06 3.10
C ASN A 355 18.14 16.99 1.86
N PRO A 356 19.47 16.86 2.02
CA PRO A 356 20.40 16.82 0.90
C PRO A 356 20.24 15.58 0.01
N ASN A 357 19.49 14.58 0.46
CA ASN A 357 19.27 13.32 -0.26
C ASN A 357 17.89 13.25 -0.91
N TYR A 358 17.17 14.38 -0.93
CA TYR A 358 15.87 14.45 -1.56
C TYR A 358 15.98 14.17 -3.05
N HIS A 359 15.12 13.27 -3.53
CA HIS A 359 14.80 13.13 -4.94
C HIS A 359 13.30 12.96 -5.11
N THR A 360 12.74 13.63 -6.11
CA THR A 360 11.31 13.51 -6.44
C THR A 360 10.96 12.06 -6.77
N PHE A 361 11.84 11.38 -7.53
CA PHE A 361 11.73 9.99 -7.92
C PHE A 361 12.97 9.18 -7.59
N VAL A 362 12.79 7.95 -7.10
CA VAL A 362 13.88 7.00 -6.89
C VAL A 362 13.49 5.65 -7.51
N PHE A 363 14.35 5.03 -8.30
CA PHE A 363 14.16 3.66 -8.81
C PHE A 363 15.01 2.68 -8.00
N ASP A 364 14.38 1.66 -7.41
CA ASP A 364 14.99 0.82 -6.37
C ASP A 364 14.48 -0.64 -6.38
N ALA A 365 14.13 -1.16 -7.56
CA ALA A 365 13.43 -2.45 -7.72
C ALA A 365 14.36 -3.66 -7.99
N HIS A 366 15.68 -3.46 -8.09
CA HIS A 366 16.67 -4.45 -8.60
C HIS A 366 16.44 -4.95 -10.04
N SER A 367 15.41 -4.46 -10.73
CA SER A 367 14.99 -4.88 -12.07
C SER A 367 14.29 -3.73 -12.78
N SER A 368 14.17 -3.77 -14.11
CA SER A 368 13.48 -2.67 -14.79
C SER A 368 12.02 -2.62 -14.42
N VAL A 369 11.57 -1.41 -14.06
CA VAL A 369 10.17 -1.09 -13.83
C VAL A 369 9.78 0.09 -14.72
N PHE A 370 8.62 0.00 -15.36
CA PHE A 370 8.30 0.84 -16.51
C PHE A 370 6.80 1.08 -16.69
N ASN A 371 6.46 1.86 -17.72
CA ASN A 371 5.09 2.30 -18.03
C ASN A 371 4.43 3.16 -16.93
N HIS A 372 5.22 3.76 -16.06
CA HIS A 372 4.72 4.73 -15.10
C HIS A 372 4.36 6.04 -15.81
N VAL A 373 3.28 6.70 -15.38
CA VAL A 373 2.82 7.95 -16.01
C VAL A 373 2.43 8.96 -14.94
N PHE A 374 2.88 10.20 -15.13
CA PHE A 374 2.40 11.38 -14.42
C PHE A 374 1.63 12.24 -15.40
N LEU A 375 0.31 12.16 -15.35
CA LEU A 375 -0.62 12.88 -16.19
C LEU A 375 -1.19 14.08 -15.43
N ASP A 376 -1.00 15.29 -15.95
CA ASP A 376 -1.53 16.52 -15.36
C ASP A 376 -1.06 16.80 -13.91
N CYS A 377 0.07 16.23 -13.51
CA CYS A 377 0.64 16.41 -12.18
C CYS A 377 1.34 17.76 -12.04
N LYS A 378 1.30 18.34 -10.84
CA LYS A 378 2.01 19.58 -10.50
C LYS A 378 3.20 19.27 -9.60
N PHE A 379 4.34 19.86 -9.90
CA PHE A 379 5.58 19.76 -9.13
C PHE A 379 5.84 21.10 -8.44
N ILE A 380 5.99 21.08 -7.11
CA ILE A 380 5.87 22.27 -6.26
C ILE A 380 7.04 22.31 -5.26
N ASP A 381 7.50 23.52 -4.92
CA ASP A 381 8.47 23.83 -3.86
C ASP A 381 9.82 23.09 -3.97
N GLY A 382 10.26 22.82 -5.19
CA GLY A 382 11.54 22.18 -5.50
C GLY A 382 11.44 20.70 -5.87
N ALA A 383 10.24 20.11 -5.86
CA ALA A 383 9.99 18.88 -6.61
C ALA A 383 10.12 19.16 -8.11
N SER A 384 10.69 18.22 -8.87
CA SER A 384 10.84 18.32 -10.32
C SER A 384 10.50 17.01 -11.00
N TYR A 385 9.91 17.10 -12.20
CA TYR A 385 9.49 15.92 -12.95
C TYR A 385 10.66 15.11 -13.51
N ASN A 386 11.87 15.69 -13.57
CA ASN A 386 13.08 15.05 -14.08
C ASN A 386 14.15 14.86 -12.98
N ASP A 387 13.79 15.11 -11.73
CA ASP A 387 14.64 14.82 -10.57
C ASP A 387 14.44 13.35 -10.18
N VAL A 388 15.36 12.52 -10.70
CA VAL A 388 15.34 11.07 -10.55
C VAL A 388 16.71 10.56 -10.09
N TYR A 389 16.69 9.62 -9.15
CA TYR A 389 17.85 8.85 -8.75
C TYR A 389 17.65 7.38 -9.07
N TRP A 390 18.53 6.81 -9.89
CA TRP A 390 18.49 5.40 -10.30
C TRP A 390 19.31 4.56 -9.31
N ASN A 391 18.74 4.28 -8.13
CA ASN A 391 19.49 3.64 -7.04
C ASN A 391 19.90 2.20 -7.36
N ASP A 392 18.90 1.32 -7.51
CA ASP A 392 19.10 -0.10 -7.76
C ASP A 392 18.07 -0.56 -8.76
N THR A 393 18.43 -0.46 -10.04
CA THR A 393 17.52 -0.72 -11.14
C THR A 393 18.29 -1.10 -12.41
N GLN A 394 17.54 -1.43 -13.45
CA GLN A 394 18.09 -1.84 -14.75
C GLN A 394 17.69 -0.85 -15.85
N SER A 395 18.42 -0.90 -16.96
CA SER A 395 18.44 0.09 -18.04
C SER A 395 17.11 0.29 -18.75
N LEU A 396 16.19 -0.69 -18.70
CA LEU A 396 14.86 -0.61 -19.34
C LEU A 396 13.80 0.08 -18.46
N SER A 397 14.20 0.67 -17.33
CA SER A 397 13.29 1.45 -16.49
C SER A 397 12.84 2.74 -17.19
N ASP A 398 11.57 3.11 -17.04
CA ASP A 398 11.08 4.38 -17.57
C ASP A 398 9.86 4.93 -16.84
N TYR A 399 9.66 6.23 -16.98
CA TYR A 399 8.40 6.88 -16.69
C TYR A 399 8.14 8.02 -17.68
N ARG A 400 6.87 8.43 -17.75
CA ARG A 400 6.40 9.43 -18.71
C ARG A 400 5.75 10.61 -18.00
N ILE A 401 6.06 11.80 -18.47
CA ILE A 401 5.35 13.03 -18.12
C ILE A 401 4.38 13.33 -19.24
N ALA A 402 3.09 13.48 -18.90
CA ALA A 402 2.03 13.67 -19.87
C ALA A 402 1.04 14.76 -19.43
N TRP A 403 0.36 15.32 -20.41
CA TRP A 403 -0.60 16.40 -20.21
C TRP A 403 -1.83 16.17 -21.06
N THR A 404 -3.00 16.50 -20.52
CA THR A 404 -4.25 16.45 -21.27
C THR A 404 -4.31 17.63 -22.26
N LEU A 405 -4.60 17.31 -23.52
CA LEU A 405 -5.05 18.27 -24.52
C LEU A 405 -6.57 18.15 -24.65
N ASP A 406 -7.29 19.18 -24.23
CA ASP A 406 -8.71 19.37 -24.54
C ASP A 406 -8.82 20.19 -25.83
N MET A 407 -9.62 19.73 -26.78
CA MET A 407 -9.83 20.39 -28.07
C MET A 407 -11.30 20.73 -28.29
N VAL A 408 -11.53 21.88 -28.93
CA VAL A 408 -12.81 22.29 -29.52
C VAL A 408 -12.57 22.59 -31.01
N THR A 409 -13.25 21.86 -31.88
CA THR A 409 -13.13 21.90 -33.34
C THR A 409 -14.50 21.81 -34.02
N ASN A 410 -14.54 21.69 -35.35
CA ASN A 410 -15.77 21.43 -36.10
C ASN A 410 -16.29 20.02 -35.77
N HIS A 411 -17.61 19.85 -35.67
CA HIS A 411 -18.24 18.54 -35.47
C HIS A 411 -17.81 17.55 -36.55
N GLY A 412 -17.40 16.35 -36.13
CA GLY A 412 -16.97 15.28 -37.04
C GLY A 412 -15.65 15.56 -37.76
N ALA A 413 -14.89 16.58 -37.34
CA ALA A 413 -13.57 16.83 -37.89
C ALA A 413 -12.64 15.65 -37.61
N LYS A 414 -11.90 15.22 -38.63
CA LYS A 414 -10.80 14.26 -38.47
C LYS A 414 -9.61 15.00 -37.85
N ILE A 415 -9.05 14.43 -36.80
CA ILE A 415 -7.92 14.95 -36.04
C ILE A 415 -6.73 14.03 -36.27
N THR A 416 -5.60 14.59 -36.67
CA THR A 416 -4.31 13.90 -36.76
C THR A 416 -3.31 14.62 -35.87
N ILE A 417 -2.67 13.88 -34.96
CA ILE A 417 -1.66 14.40 -34.03
C ILE A 417 -0.32 13.76 -34.36
N LYS A 418 0.71 14.59 -34.54
CA LYS A 418 2.10 14.18 -34.75
C LYS A 418 2.98 14.71 -33.63
N ASP A 419 3.88 13.88 -33.12
CA ASP A 419 4.91 14.31 -32.16
C ASP A 419 5.98 15.18 -32.84
N LYS A 420 6.94 15.67 -32.04
CA LYS A 420 8.08 16.47 -32.49
C LYS A 420 8.89 15.80 -33.62
N ASN A 421 8.91 14.46 -33.66
CA ASN A 421 9.64 13.67 -34.66
C ASN A 421 8.80 13.43 -35.93
N GLY A 422 7.58 13.99 -36.01
CA GLY A 422 6.68 13.84 -37.14
C GLY A 422 5.92 12.50 -37.17
N LYS A 423 6.10 11.65 -36.16
CA LYS A 423 5.38 10.36 -36.05
C LYS A 423 3.95 10.64 -35.66
N VAL A 424 3.01 10.02 -36.38
CA VAL A 424 1.58 10.10 -36.04
C VAL A 424 1.36 9.30 -34.75
N THR A 425 1.01 10.00 -33.67
CA THR A 425 0.72 9.36 -32.39
C THR A 425 -0.76 9.01 -32.26
N GLN A 426 -1.65 9.79 -32.89
CA GLN A 426 -3.09 9.58 -32.83
C GLN A 426 -3.82 10.02 -34.10
N THR A 427 -4.90 9.32 -34.40
CA THR A 427 -5.93 9.74 -35.35
C THR A 427 -7.29 9.52 -34.71
N ALA A 428 -8.13 10.55 -34.70
CA ALA A 428 -9.44 10.53 -34.06
C ALA A 428 -10.45 11.35 -34.88
N VAL A 429 -11.71 11.30 -34.46
CA VAL A 429 -12.78 12.15 -34.99
C VAL A 429 -13.39 12.88 -33.80
N ALA A 430 -13.59 14.19 -33.95
CA ALA A 430 -14.26 14.99 -32.93
C ALA A 430 -15.70 14.52 -32.72
N ASP A 431 -16.18 14.56 -31.48
CA ASP A 431 -17.53 14.14 -31.13
C ASP A 431 -18.62 15.07 -31.71
N ALA A 432 -19.88 14.77 -31.39
CA ALA A 432 -21.06 15.53 -31.82
C ALA A 432 -21.01 17.03 -31.49
N ASP A 433 -20.33 17.39 -30.39
CA ASP A 433 -20.15 18.77 -29.93
C ASP A 433 -18.89 19.43 -30.53
N GLY A 434 -18.13 18.69 -31.35
CA GLY A 434 -16.83 19.11 -31.85
C GLY A 434 -15.73 19.06 -30.78
N LYS A 435 -15.89 18.25 -29.73
CA LYS A 435 -14.89 18.10 -28.67
C LYS A 435 -14.03 16.86 -28.88
N TYR A 436 -12.81 16.92 -28.38
CA TYR A 436 -11.88 15.81 -28.30
C TYR A 436 -10.93 16.02 -27.13
N SER A 437 -10.61 14.97 -26.38
CA SER A 437 -9.66 15.05 -25.27
C SER A 437 -8.71 13.87 -25.32
N THR A 438 -7.42 14.14 -25.12
CA THR A 438 -6.41 13.09 -25.09
C THR A 438 -5.21 13.45 -24.21
N PRO A 439 -4.59 12.48 -23.51
CA PRO A 439 -3.25 12.67 -23.00
C PRO A 439 -2.23 12.72 -24.15
N LEU A 440 -1.25 13.62 -24.04
CA LEU A 440 -0.06 13.69 -24.89
C LEU A 440 1.18 13.71 -24.00
N THR A 441 2.17 12.89 -24.33
CA THR A 441 3.42 12.77 -23.56
C THR A 441 4.32 13.97 -23.84
N GLN A 442 4.71 14.72 -22.81
CA GLN A 442 5.77 15.72 -22.94
C GLN A 442 7.10 15.03 -23.20
N SER A 443 7.47 14.11 -22.30
CA SER A 443 8.75 13.43 -22.32
C SER A 443 8.72 12.05 -21.69
N ILE A 444 9.71 11.24 -22.07
CA ILE A 444 10.00 9.94 -21.48
C ILE A 444 11.39 10.04 -20.84
N ILE A 445 11.48 9.71 -19.55
CA ILE A 445 12.72 9.76 -18.77
C ILE A 445 13.24 8.34 -18.58
N ARG A 446 14.53 8.13 -18.86
CA ARG A 446 15.19 6.81 -18.84
C ARG A 446 16.63 6.91 -18.31
N PRO A 447 17.22 5.80 -17.83
CA PRO A 447 18.65 5.73 -17.56
C PRO A 447 19.50 6.08 -18.78
N VAL A 448 20.75 6.52 -18.58
CA VAL A 448 21.68 6.84 -19.69
C VAL A 448 22.09 5.62 -20.49
N GLU A 449 21.99 4.43 -19.90
CA GLU A 449 22.30 3.14 -20.50
C GLU A 449 21.14 2.59 -21.35
N TRP A 450 19.96 3.22 -21.31
CA TRP A 450 18.83 2.78 -22.13
C TRP A 450 19.16 2.88 -23.62
N THR A 451 18.88 1.81 -24.38
CA THR A 451 19.03 1.78 -25.83
C THR A 451 17.85 1.06 -26.48
N VAL A 452 17.51 1.45 -27.71
CA VAL A 452 16.42 0.84 -28.47
C VAL A 452 16.78 -0.61 -28.82
N GLY A 453 16.02 -1.57 -28.27
CA GLY A 453 16.23 -3.00 -28.52
C GLY A 453 17.52 -3.56 -27.91
N GLY A 454 18.17 -2.82 -27.01
CA GLY A 454 19.33 -3.31 -26.27
C GLY A 454 18.97 -4.27 -25.14
N ASP A 455 19.98 -4.96 -24.65
CA ASP A 455 19.85 -5.85 -23.49
C ASP A 455 19.62 -5.05 -22.20
N GLU A 456 18.93 -5.68 -21.25
CA GLU A 456 18.75 -5.15 -19.90
C GLU A 456 20.09 -5.22 -19.15
N VAL A 457 20.61 -4.07 -18.73
CA VAL A 457 21.89 -3.95 -18.01
C VAL A 457 21.73 -3.10 -16.76
N GLU A 458 22.63 -3.28 -15.79
CA GLU A 458 22.63 -2.49 -14.56
C GLU A 458 22.87 -1.01 -14.88
N VAL A 459 22.13 -0.13 -14.19
CA VAL A 459 22.34 1.32 -14.27
C VAL A 459 23.53 1.70 -13.39
N VAL A 460 24.59 2.20 -14.03
CA VAL A 460 25.82 2.61 -13.35
C VAL A 460 25.79 4.10 -13.04
N ASP A 461 25.29 4.92 -13.97
CA ASP A 461 25.11 6.35 -13.74
C ASP A 461 23.78 6.64 -13.05
N LYS A 462 23.84 6.69 -11.72
CA LYS A 462 22.66 6.83 -10.87
C LYS A 462 22.03 8.22 -10.89
N ASN A 463 22.76 9.25 -11.35
CA ASN A 463 22.34 10.66 -11.21
C ASN A 463 21.93 11.31 -12.53
N ASN A 464 22.36 10.76 -13.66
CA ASN A 464 22.00 11.30 -14.97
C ASN A 464 20.87 10.48 -15.62
N HIS A 465 20.23 11.09 -16.62
CA HIS A 465 19.15 10.45 -17.37
C HIS A 465 19.13 10.92 -18.81
N GLN A 466 18.49 10.12 -19.67
CA GLN A 466 18.03 10.56 -20.98
C GLN A 466 16.62 11.15 -20.84
N GLU A 467 16.38 12.27 -21.51
CA GLU A 467 15.04 12.83 -21.69
C GLU A 467 14.67 12.83 -23.18
N GLU A 468 13.75 11.95 -23.57
CA GLU A 468 13.18 11.95 -24.92
C GLU A 468 11.99 12.91 -24.96
N LEU A 469 12.19 14.11 -25.52
CA LEU A 469 11.14 15.10 -25.73
C LEU A 469 10.26 14.73 -26.93
N LEU A 470 8.95 14.55 -26.71
CA LEU A 470 7.96 14.29 -27.75
C LEU A 470 7.11 15.53 -28.10
N SER A 471 7.15 16.54 -27.23
CA SER A 471 6.62 17.89 -27.46
C SER A 471 7.64 18.79 -28.17
N PRO A 472 7.24 19.73 -29.06
CA PRO A 472 5.87 20.11 -29.40
C PRO A 472 5.17 19.15 -30.36
N TYR A 473 3.83 19.16 -30.32
CA TYR A 473 2.96 18.38 -31.19
C TYR A 473 2.37 19.21 -32.33
N THR A 474 2.32 18.64 -33.54
CA THR A 474 1.56 19.20 -34.66
C THR A 474 0.16 18.59 -34.68
N ILE A 475 -0.85 19.44 -34.57
CA ILE A 475 -2.27 19.09 -34.60
C ILE A 475 -2.86 19.53 -35.92
N THR A 476 -3.43 18.60 -36.66
CA THR A 476 -4.11 18.85 -37.93
C THR A 476 -5.57 18.46 -37.80
N ILE A 477 -6.47 19.34 -38.21
CA ILE A 477 -7.90 19.06 -38.36
C ILE A 477 -8.31 19.11 -39.83
N GLU A 478 -9.24 18.26 -40.21
CA GLU A 478 -9.83 18.18 -41.55
C GLU A 478 -11.35 18.06 -41.42
N ALA A 479 -12.09 18.97 -42.04
CA ALA A 479 -13.56 19.04 -41.99
C ALA A 479 -14.13 19.58 -43.31
N LYS A 480 -15.47 19.62 -43.43
CA LYS A 480 -16.15 20.28 -44.56
C LYS A 480 -15.79 21.78 -44.55
N GLY A 481 -14.85 22.17 -45.41
CA GLY A 481 -14.28 23.52 -45.45
C GLY A 481 -12.77 23.55 -45.67
N GLY A 482 -12.07 22.43 -45.47
CA GLY A 482 -10.64 22.30 -45.77
C GLY A 482 -9.84 21.62 -44.66
N LYS A 483 -8.59 22.02 -44.52
CA LYS A 483 -7.63 21.48 -43.56
C LYS A 483 -6.91 22.62 -42.84
N LYS A 484 -6.74 22.50 -41.52
CA LYS A 484 -6.01 23.48 -40.70
C LYS A 484 -5.03 22.77 -39.79
N SER A 485 -3.85 23.36 -39.59
CA SER A 485 -2.81 22.80 -38.72
C SER A 485 -2.27 23.85 -37.76
N THR A 486 -1.86 23.41 -36.57
CA THR A 486 -1.19 24.23 -35.57
C THR A 486 -0.18 23.38 -34.80
N THR A 487 0.74 24.02 -34.11
CA THR A 487 1.76 23.35 -33.28
C THR A 487 1.58 23.79 -31.84
N ILE A 488 1.61 22.85 -30.90
CA ILE A 488 1.41 23.11 -29.48
C ILE A 488 2.55 22.50 -28.65
N GLU A 489 3.08 23.28 -27.73
CA GLU A 489 3.99 22.77 -26.69
C GLU A 489 3.17 22.13 -25.56
N MET A 490 3.39 20.87 -25.21
CA MET A 490 2.73 20.20 -24.09
C MET A 490 3.64 20.19 -22.86
N ASN A 491 3.54 21.25 -22.05
CA ASN A 491 4.23 21.40 -20.76
C ASN A 491 3.28 21.65 -19.58
N LYS A 492 1.98 21.56 -19.86
CA LYS A 492 0.85 21.64 -18.93
C LYS A 492 -0.40 21.15 -19.66
N ARG A 493 -1.48 20.87 -18.91
CA ARG A 493 -2.81 20.70 -19.51
C ARG A 493 -3.16 21.91 -20.38
N LYS A 494 -3.68 21.67 -21.59
CA LYS A 494 -4.01 22.73 -22.56
C LYS A 494 -5.41 22.57 -23.11
N MET A 495 -6.04 23.71 -23.37
CA MET A 495 -7.27 23.82 -24.15
C MET A 495 -6.92 24.46 -25.50
N LEU A 496 -7.30 23.82 -26.60
CA LEU A 496 -7.08 24.28 -27.96
C LEU A 496 -8.42 24.45 -28.67
N THR A 497 -8.72 25.67 -29.13
CA THR A 497 -9.81 25.89 -30.09
C THR A 497 -9.22 25.99 -31.48
N LEU A 498 -9.59 25.06 -32.36
CA LEU A 498 -9.13 25.04 -33.74
C LEU A 498 -10.33 24.72 -34.63
N LYS A 499 -10.81 25.71 -35.38
CA LYS A 499 -11.93 25.54 -36.32
C LYS A 499 -11.50 25.95 -37.73
N ILE A 500 -12.12 25.30 -38.71
CA ILE A 500 -12.10 25.59 -40.15
C ILE A 500 -13.27 26.52 -40.46
#